data_AF-A0A8T0VH09-F1
#
_entry.id   AF-A0A8T0VH09-F1
#
_cell.length_a   1.000
_cell.length_b   1.000
_cell.length_c   1.000
_cell.angle_alpha   90.00
_cell.angle_beta   90.00
_cell.angle_gamma   90.00
#
_symmetry.space_group_name_H-M   'P 1'
#
loop_
_entity.id
_entity.type
_entity.pdbx_description
1 polymer ?
#
loop_
_entity_poly.entity_id
_entity_poly.type
_entity_poly.pdbx_seq_one_letter_code
_entity_poly.pdbx_strand_id
1 'polypeptide(L)'
;MSPSAPPAAAAAHVASPAKALLGVPSSSRPSRFPYVSMSASSSPRAPPLVAAAGGSGAAAPSLLAADPGHREAVLLAARAAMGNCLGEIRLDLAVPGLRLAAKGKVRDVYESGEHLVLVTTDRQSAFDRVLASIPFKGQVLNETSLWWFNQTCHITPNAVVSSPDKNVTIAKRCTVFPVEFVVRGFVTGSTDTSLWTVYNNGVRNYCGNALPDGMVKNQKLSANILTPTTKAADHDVPVTPDEIIKPGLMSKEDFDEAGSKALSLFAYGQQVALENGLILVDTKYEFGKTADGTIVLIDEVHTPDSSRYWIANSYEDRFKSGLEPENVDKEFLRLWFKNNCNPYEDAVLPEAPEELVCELAWRYIFLFETITNAKFEIPDTQEPIHERISRNVAWALRDL
;
A
#
# COMPACT_ATOMS: atom_id res chain seq x y z
N MET A 1 -41.65 -34.25 -40.77
CA MET A 1 -41.37 -34.23 -42.22
C MET A 1 -40.54 -32.98 -42.51
N SER A 2 -39.23 -33.18 -42.74
CA SER A 2 -38.30 -32.20 -43.31
C SER A 2 -38.61 -32.01 -44.81
N PRO A 3 -38.12 -30.95 -45.49
CA PRO A 3 -36.73 -30.88 -46.01
C PRO A 3 -36.20 -29.41 -46.04
N SER A 4 -34.99 -29.01 -46.44
CA SER A 4 -33.66 -29.55 -46.74
C SER A 4 -32.76 -28.32 -47.04
N ALA A 5 -31.48 -28.39 -46.65
CA ALA A 5 -30.46 -27.36 -46.91
C ALA A 5 -29.98 -27.29 -48.38
N PRO A 6 -29.27 -26.21 -48.79
CA PRO A 6 -28.35 -26.21 -49.93
C PRO A 6 -26.86 -26.15 -49.49
N PRO A 7 -25.90 -26.41 -50.40
CA PRO A 7 -24.71 -27.23 -50.11
C PRO A 7 -23.39 -26.48 -49.92
N ALA A 8 -22.40 -27.24 -49.41
CA ALA A 8 -20.98 -26.90 -49.31
C ALA A 8 -20.24 -26.99 -50.66
N ALA A 9 -19.19 -26.17 -50.84
CA ALA A 9 -18.23 -26.29 -51.92
C ALA A 9 -16.78 -26.28 -51.40
N ALA A 10 -15.96 -27.07 -52.08
CA ALA A 10 -14.69 -27.66 -51.68
C ALA A 10 -13.46 -26.73 -51.63
N ALA A 11 -12.45 -27.26 -50.94
CA ALA A 11 -11.08 -26.79 -50.80
C ALA A 11 -10.25 -26.82 -52.09
N ALA A 12 -9.23 -25.97 -52.15
CA ALA A 12 -8.08 -26.14 -53.05
C ALA A 12 -6.77 -25.85 -52.28
N HIS A 13 -5.92 -26.86 -52.21
CA HIS A 13 -4.49 -26.82 -51.86
C HIS A 13 -3.69 -26.10 -52.95
N VAL A 14 -2.76 -25.21 -52.59
CA VAL A 14 -1.48 -25.02 -53.31
C VAL A 14 -0.37 -24.66 -52.30
N ALA A 15 0.83 -25.14 -52.63
CA ALA A 15 2.00 -25.39 -51.81
C ALA A 15 2.87 -24.19 -51.37
N SER A 16 3.69 -24.48 -50.37
CA SER A 16 4.87 -23.75 -49.90
C SER A 16 5.91 -23.50 -51.01
N PRO A 17 6.80 -22.50 -50.83
CA PRO A 17 8.22 -22.87 -50.85
C PRO A 17 9.04 -22.24 -49.70
N ALA A 18 10.13 -22.95 -49.40
CA ALA A 18 11.07 -22.70 -48.32
C ALA A 18 12.24 -21.77 -48.68
N LYS A 19 12.80 -21.16 -47.64
CA LYS A 19 14.20 -20.80 -47.35
C LYS A 19 15.03 -20.03 -48.40
N ALA A 20 15.50 -18.86 -47.98
CA ALA A 20 16.88 -18.43 -48.18
C ALA A 20 17.41 -17.76 -46.89
N LEU A 21 18.51 -18.32 -46.37
CA LEU A 21 19.38 -17.73 -45.35
C LEU A 21 20.18 -16.57 -45.94
N LEU A 22 20.43 -15.53 -45.14
CA LEU A 22 21.54 -14.55 -45.15
C LEU A 22 21.18 -13.57 -44.00
N GLY A 23 21.99 -13.12 -43.05
CA GLY A 23 23.40 -13.21 -42.72
C GLY A 23 23.55 -12.24 -41.53
N VAL A 24 24.25 -12.64 -40.48
CA VAL A 24 24.46 -11.85 -39.25
C VAL A 24 25.53 -10.77 -39.53
N PRO A 25 25.35 -9.55 -39.00
CA PRO A 25 26.48 -8.80 -38.48
C PRO A 25 26.33 -8.52 -36.98
N SER A 26 27.45 -8.72 -36.31
CA SER A 26 27.68 -8.56 -34.88
C SER A 26 27.71 -7.11 -34.42
N SER A 27 27.43 -6.96 -33.12
CA SER A 27 27.92 -5.93 -32.19
C SER A 27 27.39 -4.50 -32.32
N SER A 28 26.46 -4.16 -31.43
CA SER A 28 26.44 -2.85 -30.76
C SER A 28 25.96 -3.03 -29.32
N ARG A 29 26.79 -2.57 -28.38
CA ARG A 29 26.62 -2.64 -26.92
C ARG A 29 25.27 -2.05 -26.47
N PRO A 30 24.60 -2.60 -25.45
CA PRO A 30 23.55 -1.88 -24.75
C PRO A 30 24.15 -0.72 -23.95
N SER A 31 23.55 0.46 -24.11
CA SER A 31 23.86 1.68 -23.37
C SER A 31 23.60 1.47 -21.87
N ARG A 32 24.61 1.80 -21.06
CA ARG A 32 24.55 1.79 -19.60
C ARG A 32 23.62 2.91 -19.12
N PHE A 33 22.52 2.56 -18.47
CA PHE A 33 21.80 3.48 -17.59
C PHE A 33 22.59 3.68 -16.29
N PRO A 34 22.52 4.85 -15.64
CA PRO A 34 23.26 5.10 -14.40
C PRO A 34 22.58 4.33 -13.26
N TYR A 35 23.13 3.16 -12.95
CA TYR A 35 22.88 2.48 -11.69
C TYR A 35 23.47 3.35 -10.58
N VAL A 36 22.63 3.80 -9.64
CA VAL A 36 23.13 4.28 -8.35
C VAL A 36 23.71 3.04 -7.65
N SER A 37 25.04 2.95 -7.69
CA SER A 37 25.80 1.93 -6.99
C SER A 37 25.67 2.17 -5.48
N MET A 38 24.81 1.40 -4.81
CA MET A 38 25.03 1.08 -3.40
C MET A 38 25.89 -0.19 -3.37
N SER A 39 27.10 -0.05 -2.83
CA SER A 39 28.09 -1.12 -2.73
C SER A 39 27.52 -2.34 -1.99
N ALA A 40 27.49 -3.49 -2.66
CA ALA A 40 27.14 -4.76 -2.06
C ALA A 40 28.27 -5.24 -1.15
N SER A 41 28.04 -5.25 0.17
CA SER A 41 28.83 -6.05 1.11
C SER A 41 28.22 -7.44 1.24
N SER A 42 29.08 -8.44 1.11
CA SER A 42 28.85 -9.88 1.23
C SER A 42 27.76 -10.32 2.23
N SER A 43 26.86 -11.22 1.78
CA SER A 43 25.87 -11.92 2.61
C SER A 43 26.51 -12.68 3.78
N PRO A 44 26.03 -12.51 5.02
CA PRO A 44 26.24 -13.49 6.06
C PRO A 44 25.09 -14.50 6.11
N ARG A 45 25.47 -15.76 6.28
CA ARG A 45 24.64 -16.94 6.56
C ARG A 45 23.78 -16.68 7.81
N ALA A 46 22.49 -17.02 7.78
CA ALA A 46 21.58 -16.86 8.92
C ALA A 46 22.07 -17.65 10.16
N PRO A 47 22.22 -17.02 11.34
CA PRO A 47 22.48 -17.72 12.60
C PRO A 47 21.16 -18.17 13.26
N PRO A 48 21.20 -19.13 14.19
CA PRO A 48 19.99 -19.61 14.87
C PRO A 48 19.42 -18.55 15.81
N LEU A 49 18.09 -18.57 16.01
CA LEU A 49 17.39 -17.73 16.98
C LEU A 49 17.98 -17.92 18.38
N VAL A 50 18.70 -16.90 18.86
CA VAL A 50 19.10 -16.74 20.25
C VAL A 50 18.43 -15.47 20.77
N ALA A 51 17.78 -15.56 21.92
CA ALA A 51 17.10 -14.47 22.60
C ALA A 51 18.01 -13.23 22.71
N ALA A 52 17.58 -12.12 22.11
CA ALA A 52 18.28 -10.85 22.18
C ALA A 52 18.04 -10.21 23.56
N ALA A 53 19.06 -10.25 24.41
CA ALA A 53 19.21 -9.37 25.55
C ALA A 53 20.16 -8.22 25.17
N GLY A 54 19.67 -6.98 25.32
CA GLY A 54 20.48 -5.78 25.58
C GLY A 54 21.47 -5.33 24.51
N GLY A 55 20.99 -4.56 23.54
CA GLY A 55 21.82 -3.68 22.71
C GLY A 55 21.09 -2.35 22.51
N SER A 56 21.74 -1.24 22.84
CA SER A 56 21.21 0.12 22.77
C SER A 56 20.92 0.55 21.33
N GLY A 57 19.75 0.21 20.81
CA GLY A 57 19.15 0.91 19.68
C GLY A 57 18.81 2.32 20.13
N ALA A 58 19.19 3.33 19.33
CA ALA A 58 18.72 4.69 19.57
C ALA A 58 17.18 4.64 19.57
N ALA A 59 16.56 5.00 20.70
CA ALA A 59 15.11 5.06 20.77
C ALA A 59 14.63 6.05 19.70
N ALA A 60 13.64 5.66 18.89
CA ALA A 60 13.02 6.64 18.01
C ALA A 60 12.49 7.80 18.85
N PRO A 61 12.70 9.05 18.42
CA PRO A 61 12.12 10.18 19.10
C PRO A 61 10.59 10.01 19.11
N SER A 62 9.95 10.38 20.23
CA SER A 62 8.49 10.56 20.21
C SER A 62 8.12 11.59 19.12
N LEU A 63 6.87 11.61 18.66
CA LEU A 63 6.43 12.64 17.73
C LEU A 63 6.71 14.05 18.26
N LEU A 64 6.61 14.19 19.59
CA LEU A 64 6.87 15.43 20.33
C LEU A 64 8.36 15.75 20.49
N ALA A 65 9.25 14.75 20.37
CA ALA A 65 10.70 14.89 20.49
C ALA A 65 11.44 14.89 19.15
N ALA A 66 10.72 14.80 18.03
CA ALA A 66 11.28 14.97 16.70
C ALA A 66 11.98 16.35 16.56
N ASP A 67 12.99 16.45 15.70
CA ASP A 67 13.75 17.69 15.49
C ASP A 67 12.80 18.87 15.23
N PRO A 68 12.69 19.83 16.17
CA PRO A 68 11.74 20.93 16.04
C PRO A 68 12.01 21.78 14.81
N GLY A 69 13.27 21.95 14.41
CA GLY A 69 13.63 22.73 13.22
C GLY A 69 13.16 22.05 11.94
N HIS A 70 13.31 20.73 11.86
CA HIS A 70 12.84 19.94 10.72
C HIS A 70 11.30 19.91 10.66
N ARG A 71 10.61 19.73 11.79
CA ARG A 71 9.15 19.80 11.86
C ARG A 71 8.63 21.13 11.33
N GLU A 72 9.15 22.25 11.82
CA GLU A 72 8.73 23.58 11.37
C GLU A 72 9.01 23.81 9.88
N ALA A 73 10.13 23.32 9.36
CA ALA A 73 10.44 23.38 7.93
C ALA A 73 9.42 22.60 7.08
N VAL A 74 9.02 21.40 7.52
CA VAL A 74 8.00 20.60 6.85
C VAL A 74 6.63 21.28 6.90
N LEU A 75 6.24 21.84 8.05
CA LEU A 75 4.96 22.57 8.18
C LEU A 75 4.91 23.79 7.25
N LEU A 76 6.00 24.56 7.16
CA LEU A 76 6.09 25.69 6.25
C LEU A 76 5.99 25.26 4.78
N ALA A 77 6.66 24.16 4.42
CA ALA A 77 6.59 23.61 3.06
C ALA A 77 5.19 23.07 2.72
N ALA A 78 4.53 22.38 3.66
CA ALA A 78 3.18 21.88 3.50
C ALA A 78 2.20 23.04 3.26
N ARG A 79 2.31 24.09 4.07
CA ARG A 79 1.54 25.33 3.92
C ARG A 79 1.71 25.96 2.54
N ALA A 80 2.95 26.10 2.07
CA ALA A 80 3.24 26.63 0.74
C ALA A 80 2.72 25.74 -0.41
N ALA A 81 2.58 24.43 -0.18
CA ALA A 81 2.16 23.46 -1.18
C ALA A 81 0.65 23.16 -1.19
N MET A 82 -0.16 23.77 -0.31
CA MET A 82 -1.61 23.49 -0.24
C MET A 82 -2.31 23.70 -1.58
N GLY A 83 -1.97 24.76 -2.33
CA GLY A 83 -2.51 25.03 -3.66
C GLY A 83 -2.01 24.10 -4.77
N ASN A 84 -1.02 23.26 -4.48
CA ASN A 84 -0.34 22.37 -5.44
C ASN A 84 -0.60 20.88 -5.18
N CYS A 85 -1.54 20.55 -4.27
CA CYS A 85 -1.87 19.15 -3.98
C CYS A 85 -2.44 18.44 -5.22
N LEU A 86 -2.06 17.18 -5.40
CA LEU A 86 -2.64 16.31 -6.42
C LEU A 86 -4.02 15.80 -5.96
N GLY A 87 -5.09 16.54 -6.24
CA GLY A 87 -6.47 16.13 -5.93
C GLY A 87 -7.10 15.24 -7.01
N GLU A 88 -6.94 15.62 -8.28
CA GLU A 88 -7.40 14.90 -9.46
C GLU A 88 -6.28 14.86 -10.49
N ILE A 89 -6.26 13.84 -11.35
CA ILE A 89 -5.42 13.81 -12.54
C ILE A 89 -6.21 13.22 -13.70
N ARG A 90 -5.90 13.64 -14.93
CA ARG A 90 -6.54 13.15 -16.17
C ARG A 90 -5.50 12.68 -17.18
N LEU A 91 -4.76 11.63 -16.80
CA LEU A 91 -3.72 11.07 -17.66
C LEU A 91 -4.28 10.47 -18.96
N ASP A 92 -5.53 10.03 -18.95
CA ASP A 92 -6.27 9.57 -20.13
C ASP A 92 -6.44 10.66 -21.20
N LEU A 93 -6.38 11.93 -20.81
CA LEU A 93 -6.43 13.07 -21.74
C LEU A 93 -5.04 13.60 -22.12
N ALA A 94 -4.06 13.43 -21.22
CA ALA A 94 -2.72 13.99 -21.37
C ALA A 94 -1.71 13.04 -22.02
N VAL A 95 -1.90 11.73 -21.88
CA VAL A 95 -0.97 10.70 -22.35
C VAL A 95 -1.70 9.73 -23.29
N PRO A 96 -1.36 9.72 -24.60
CA PRO A 96 -2.01 8.84 -25.58
C PRO A 96 -1.92 7.36 -25.19
N GLY A 97 -3.02 6.64 -25.36
CA GLY A 97 -3.09 5.19 -25.11
C GLY A 97 -3.46 4.80 -23.68
N LEU A 98 -3.53 5.75 -22.73
CA LEU A 98 -4.02 5.49 -21.40
C LEU A 98 -5.55 5.50 -21.33
N ARG A 99 -6.11 4.50 -20.63
CA ARG A 99 -7.54 4.44 -20.31
C ARG A 99 -7.72 4.48 -18.80
N LEU A 100 -8.55 5.39 -18.30
CA LEU A 100 -8.94 5.38 -16.89
C LEU A 100 -9.71 4.08 -16.57
N ALA A 101 -9.16 3.26 -15.68
CA ALA A 101 -9.75 2.00 -15.24
C ALA A 101 -10.62 2.20 -13.99
N ALA A 102 -10.08 2.91 -13.01
CA ALA A 102 -10.74 3.15 -11.74
C ALA A 102 -10.24 4.45 -11.09
N LYS A 103 -11.14 5.14 -10.37
CA LYS A 103 -10.79 6.18 -9.42
C LYS A 103 -11.12 5.66 -8.02
N GLY A 104 -10.08 5.35 -7.25
CA GLY A 104 -10.21 4.97 -5.85
C GLY A 104 -10.22 6.19 -4.94
N LYS A 105 -10.37 5.95 -3.62
CA LYS A 105 -10.34 7.00 -2.60
C LYS A 105 -9.03 7.81 -2.64
N VAL A 106 -7.90 7.12 -2.85
CA VAL A 106 -6.55 7.71 -2.83
C VAL A 106 -5.78 7.51 -4.13
N ARG A 107 -6.05 6.43 -4.89
CA ARG A 107 -5.31 6.09 -6.12
C ARG A 107 -6.19 6.12 -7.35
N ASP A 108 -5.68 6.70 -8.43
CA ASP A 108 -6.26 6.62 -9.76
C ASP A 108 -5.50 5.57 -10.57
N VAL A 109 -6.21 4.67 -11.24
CA VAL A 109 -5.64 3.53 -11.97
C VAL A 109 -5.92 3.72 -13.45
N TYR A 110 -4.86 3.73 -14.25
CA TYR A 110 -4.92 3.78 -15.71
C TYR A 110 -4.37 2.50 -16.30
N GLU A 111 -4.97 2.05 -17.39
CA GLU A 111 -4.52 0.90 -18.14
C GLU A 111 -3.62 1.32 -19.31
N SER A 112 -2.54 0.56 -19.51
CA SER A 112 -1.61 0.71 -20.61
C SER A 112 -1.19 -0.67 -21.13
N GLY A 113 -2.06 -1.33 -21.89
CA GLY A 113 -1.85 -2.71 -22.34
C GLY A 113 -1.70 -3.69 -21.17
N GLU A 114 -0.55 -4.37 -21.12
CA GLU A 114 -0.15 -5.33 -20.07
C GLU A 114 0.27 -4.66 -18.76
N HIS A 115 0.30 -3.34 -18.71
CA HIS A 115 0.68 -2.55 -17.54
C HIS A 115 -0.50 -1.75 -16.98
N LEU A 116 -0.37 -1.41 -15.69
CA LEU A 116 -1.21 -0.46 -14.99
C LEU A 116 -0.33 0.71 -14.53
N VAL A 117 -0.83 1.94 -14.71
CA VAL A 117 -0.23 3.15 -14.15
C VAL A 117 -1.07 3.54 -12.93
N LEU A 118 -0.46 3.42 -11.75
CA LEU A 118 -1.08 3.71 -10.45
C LEU A 118 -0.61 5.09 -10.01
N VAL A 119 -1.53 6.06 -9.95
CA VAL A 119 -1.23 7.42 -9.48
C VAL A 119 -1.75 7.58 -8.06
N THR A 120 -0.84 7.77 -7.11
CA THR A 120 -1.16 8.00 -5.71
C THR A 120 -1.33 9.49 -5.45
N THR A 121 -2.55 9.87 -5.09
CA THR A 121 -2.97 11.27 -4.94
C THR A 121 -2.84 11.75 -3.50
N ASP A 122 -2.95 13.06 -3.32
CA ASP A 122 -2.90 13.72 -2.02
C ASP A 122 -4.27 13.68 -1.29
N ARG A 123 -5.27 13.00 -1.86
CA ARG A 123 -6.60 12.86 -1.25
C ARG A 123 -6.52 12.13 0.08
N GLN A 124 -7.14 12.73 1.09
CA GLN A 124 -7.37 12.12 2.38
C GLN A 124 -8.85 11.80 2.55
N SER A 125 -9.17 10.52 2.68
CA SER A 125 -10.55 10.07 2.92
C SER A 125 -10.79 9.57 4.34
N ALA A 126 -12.00 9.78 4.83
CA ALA A 126 -12.64 9.05 5.93
C ALA A 126 -14.17 9.20 5.79
N PHE A 127 -14.94 8.37 6.50
CA PHE A 127 -16.41 8.38 6.40
C PHE A 127 -16.91 8.22 4.96
N ASP A 128 -16.18 7.43 4.16
CA ASP A 128 -16.42 7.21 2.72
C ASP A 128 -16.44 8.46 1.84
N ARG A 129 -15.83 9.55 2.32
CA ARG A 129 -15.71 10.83 1.62
C ARG A 129 -14.26 11.30 1.59
N VAL A 130 -13.93 12.11 0.59
CA VAL A 130 -12.66 12.86 0.58
C VAL A 130 -12.86 14.07 1.50
N LEU A 131 -12.05 14.15 2.55
CA LEU A 131 -12.12 15.19 3.58
C LEU A 131 -11.25 16.40 3.25
N ALA A 132 -10.07 16.16 2.67
CA ALA A 132 -9.08 17.18 2.36
C ALA A 132 -8.06 16.64 1.34
N SER A 133 -7.25 17.53 0.79
CA SER A 133 -5.99 17.19 0.14
C SER A 133 -4.83 17.52 1.08
N ILE A 134 -3.94 16.56 1.30
CA ILE A 134 -2.82 16.67 2.23
C ILE A 134 -1.54 16.79 1.42
N PRO A 135 -0.82 17.93 1.50
CA PRO A 135 0.41 18.13 0.75
C PRO A 135 1.38 16.96 0.91
N PHE A 136 1.93 16.51 -0.23
CA PHE A 136 2.95 15.46 -0.32
C PHE A 136 2.51 14.05 0.10
N LYS A 137 1.26 13.85 0.52
CA LYS A 137 0.76 12.54 0.98
C LYS A 137 0.92 11.46 -0.10
N GLY A 138 0.57 11.76 -1.34
CA GLY A 138 0.66 10.80 -2.44
C GLY A 138 2.09 10.34 -2.71
N GLN A 139 3.05 11.26 -2.59
CA GLN A 139 4.47 10.96 -2.70
C GLN A 139 4.92 10.06 -1.54
N VAL A 140 4.61 10.46 -0.29
CA VAL A 140 4.94 9.67 0.90
C VAL A 140 4.45 8.22 0.76
N LEU A 141 3.17 8.04 0.42
CA LEU A 141 2.57 6.71 0.30
C LEU A 141 3.22 5.84 -0.77
N ASN A 142 3.50 6.44 -1.94
CA ASN A 142 4.10 5.73 -3.07
C ASN A 142 5.57 5.37 -2.76
N GLU A 143 6.37 6.31 -2.25
CA GLU A 143 7.78 6.06 -1.91
C GLU A 143 7.93 5.09 -0.74
N THR A 144 7.07 5.16 0.29
CA THR A 144 7.04 4.14 1.36
C THR A 144 6.75 2.76 0.80
N SER A 145 5.76 2.63 -0.09
CA SER A 145 5.43 1.33 -0.69
C SER A 145 6.58 0.79 -1.54
N LEU A 146 7.20 1.62 -2.37
CA LEU A 146 8.36 1.23 -3.19
C LEU A 146 9.54 0.76 -2.34
N TRP A 147 9.80 1.44 -1.23
CA TRP A 147 10.82 1.02 -0.28
C TRP A 147 10.50 -0.37 0.30
N TRP A 148 9.26 -0.61 0.75
CA TRP A 148 8.84 -1.91 1.28
C TRP A 148 8.84 -3.02 0.23
N PHE A 149 8.42 -2.74 -1.01
CA PHE A 149 8.52 -3.69 -2.11
C PHE A 149 9.97 -4.15 -2.34
N ASN A 150 10.93 -3.24 -2.21
CA ASN A 150 12.34 -3.58 -2.29
C ASN A 150 12.80 -4.38 -1.05
N GLN A 151 12.44 -3.95 0.17
CA GLN A 151 12.82 -4.66 1.39
C GLN A 151 12.25 -6.08 1.44
N THR A 152 11.08 -6.33 0.85
CA THR A 152 10.35 -7.60 0.97
C THR A 152 10.46 -8.52 -0.25
N CYS A 153 11.25 -8.14 -1.27
CA CYS A 153 11.41 -8.93 -2.49
C CYS A 153 11.95 -10.35 -2.25
N HIS A 154 12.66 -10.56 -1.14
CA HIS A 154 13.17 -11.86 -0.71
C HIS A 154 12.09 -12.77 -0.10
N ILE A 155 10.91 -12.24 0.25
CA ILE A 155 9.76 -12.96 0.80
C ILE A 155 8.77 -13.29 -0.31
N THR A 156 8.43 -12.32 -1.15
CA THR A 156 7.50 -12.51 -2.27
C THR A 156 7.85 -11.57 -3.43
N PRO A 157 7.67 -12.00 -4.70
CA PRO A 157 7.71 -11.07 -5.81
C PRO A 157 6.57 -10.05 -5.71
N ASN A 158 6.74 -8.90 -6.36
CA ASN A 158 5.74 -7.85 -6.46
C ASN A 158 5.50 -7.46 -7.93
N ALA A 159 4.42 -6.71 -8.18
CA ALA A 159 4.03 -6.33 -9.53
C ALA A 159 4.74 -5.07 -10.07
N VAL A 160 5.60 -4.40 -9.30
CA VAL A 160 6.23 -3.13 -9.70
C VAL A 160 7.17 -3.34 -10.90
N VAL A 161 7.04 -2.48 -11.90
CA VAL A 161 7.92 -2.41 -13.09
C VAL A 161 8.84 -1.20 -12.99
N SER A 162 8.27 -0.03 -12.69
CA SER A 162 9.02 1.22 -12.54
C SER A 162 8.23 2.26 -11.76
N SER A 163 8.89 3.33 -11.31
CA SER A 163 8.26 4.51 -10.70
C SER A 163 8.75 5.76 -11.43
N PRO A 164 8.09 6.18 -12.51
CA PRO A 164 8.57 7.30 -13.32
C PRO A 164 8.42 8.67 -12.65
N ASP A 165 7.57 8.75 -11.62
CA ASP A 165 7.34 9.93 -10.82
C ASP A 165 7.20 9.51 -9.35
N LYS A 166 7.44 10.44 -8.42
CA LYS A 166 7.33 10.18 -6.99
C LYS A 166 5.91 9.81 -6.56
N ASN A 167 4.89 10.19 -7.33
CA ASN A 167 3.50 9.82 -7.10
C ASN A 167 3.02 8.61 -7.92
N VAL A 168 3.87 8.03 -8.79
CA VAL A 168 3.41 7.06 -9.79
C VAL A 168 4.19 5.77 -9.75
N THR A 169 3.48 4.66 -9.66
CA THR A 169 4.02 3.31 -9.88
C THR A 169 3.42 2.71 -11.15
N ILE A 170 4.28 2.21 -12.05
CA ILE A 170 3.87 1.35 -13.16
C ILE A 170 4.01 -0.09 -12.70
N ALA A 171 2.93 -0.87 -12.79
CA ALA A 171 2.88 -2.26 -12.37
C ALA A 171 2.43 -3.19 -13.50
N LYS A 172 2.83 -4.46 -13.44
CA LYS A 172 2.30 -5.51 -14.33
C LYS A 172 0.83 -5.78 -13.99
N ARG A 173 0.01 -5.95 -15.03
CA ARG A 173 -1.37 -6.43 -14.84
C ARG A 173 -1.35 -7.87 -14.34
N CYS A 174 -2.21 -8.15 -13.37
CA CYS A 174 -2.45 -9.48 -12.85
C CYS A 174 -3.94 -9.64 -12.48
N THR A 175 -4.37 -10.89 -12.25
CA THR A 175 -5.71 -11.17 -11.73
C THR A 175 -5.69 -10.99 -10.22
N VAL A 176 -6.37 -9.97 -9.71
CA VAL A 176 -6.40 -9.66 -8.28
C VAL A 176 -7.28 -10.67 -7.54
N PHE A 177 -6.81 -11.19 -6.41
CA PHE A 177 -7.66 -12.00 -5.53
C PHE A 177 -8.69 -11.11 -4.83
N PRO A 178 -9.98 -11.51 -4.76
CA PRO A 178 -11.04 -10.70 -4.16
C PRO A 178 -11.04 -10.78 -2.62
N VAL A 179 -9.85 -10.79 -2.01
CA VAL A 179 -9.62 -10.94 -0.57
C VAL A 179 -8.54 -9.96 -0.13
N GLU A 180 -8.80 -9.25 0.96
CA GLU A 180 -7.77 -8.47 1.63
C GLU A 180 -7.23 -9.26 2.83
N PHE A 181 -5.91 -9.41 2.87
CA PHE A 181 -5.22 -10.17 3.90
C PHE A 181 -4.83 -9.22 5.02
N VAL A 182 -5.76 -8.96 5.94
CA VAL A 182 -5.47 -8.15 7.13
C VAL A 182 -4.75 -8.99 8.17
N VAL A 183 -3.55 -8.58 8.56
CA VAL A 183 -2.76 -9.24 9.61
C VAL A 183 -2.70 -8.33 10.83
N ARG A 184 -2.90 -8.92 12.03
CA ARG A 184 -2.95 -8.18 13.30
C ARG A 184 -1.97 -8.75 14.31
N GLY A 185 -1.26 -7.86 14.99
CA GLY A 185 -0.40 -8.18 16.13
C GLY A 185 -0.95 -7.71 17.48
N PHE A 186 -2.02 -6.91 17.49
CA PHE A 186 -2.58 -6.31 18.72
C PHE A 186 -4.11 -6.27 18.70
N VAL A 187 -4.72 -6.34 19.88
CA VAL A 187 -6.17 -6.25 20.11
C VAL A 187 -6.58 -4.78 20.15
N THR A 188 -6.70 -4.12 19.00
CA THR A 188 -7.00 -2.68 18.91
C THR A 188 -8.06 -2.34 17.86
N GLY A 189 -8.28 -1.03 17.69
CA GLY A 189 -9.20 -0.40 16.77
C GLY A 189 -10.49 0.11 17.43
N SER A 190 -11.23 0.91 16.67
CA SER A 190 -12.45 1.60 17.10
C SER A 190 -13.63 1.41 16.14
N THR A 191 -13.43 0.78 14.98
CA THR A 191 -14.49 0.49 14.01
C THR A 191 -15.24 -0.79 14.41
N ASP A 192 -16.46 -0.97 13.91
CA ASP A 192 -17.30 -2.13 14.22
C ASP A 192 -16.66 -3.47 13.80
N THR A 193 -15.79 -3.43 12.78
CA THR A 193 -15.02 -4.58 12.28
C THR A 193 -13.62 -4.70 12.88
N SER A 194 -13.24 -3.83 13.82
CA SER A 194 -11.93 -3.93 14.45
C SER A 194 -11.89 -5.02 15.53
N LEU A 195 -10.71 -5.63 15.72
CA LEU A 195 -10.54 -6.77 16.62
C LEU A 195 -10.96 -6.42 18.06
N TRP A 196 -10.62 -5.23 18.55
CA TRP A 196 -11.04 -4.80 19.89
C TRP A 196 -12.56 -4.66 20.01
N THR A 197 -13.22 -3.98 19.08
CA THR A 197 -14.69 -3.77 19.15
C THR A 197 -15.43 -5.11 19.14
N VAL A 198 -15.06 -6.01 18.24
CA VAL A 198 -15.68 -7.34 18.13
C VAL A 198 -15.43 -8.17 19.39
N TYR A 199 -14.20 -8.18 19.91
CA TYR A 199 -13.85 -8.88 21.14
C TYR A 199 -14.59 -8.30 22.37
N ASN A 200 -14.67 -6.98 22.48
CA ASN A 200 -15.36 -6.29 23.58
C ASN A 200 -16.87 -6.54 23.56
N ASN A 201 -17.44 -6.84 22.38
CA ASN A 201 -18.83 -7.26 22.21
C ASN A 201 -19.07 -8.75 22.53
N GLY A 202 -18.06 -9.46 23.07
CA GLY A 202 -18.18 -10.84 23.54
C GLY A 202 -17.82 -11.92 22.51
N VAL A 203 -17.38 -11.54 21.30
CA VAL A 203 -16.95 -12.52 20.29
C VAL A 203 -15.57 -13.07 20.65
N ARG A 204 -15.44 -14.41 20.63
CA ARG A 204 -14.19 -15.14 20.95
C ARG A 204 -13.66 -15.96 19.79
N ASN A 205 -14.39 -16.03 18.68
CA ASN A 205 -13.87 -16.56 17.43
C ASN A 205 -13.97 -15.45 16.37
N TYR A 206 -12.83 -14.97 15.89
CA TYR A 206 -12.78 -13.90 14.91
C TYR A 206 -12.05 -14.36 13.65
N CYS A 207 -12.76 -14.41 12.52
CA CYS A 207 -12.24 -14.91 11.24
C CYS A 207 -11.63 -16.32 11.34
N GLY A 208 -12.14 -17.18 12.23
CA GLY A 208 -11.59 -18.52 12.46
C GLY A 208 -10.51 -18.60 13.55
N ASN A 209 -10.10 -17.47 14.12
CA ASN A 209 -9.11 -17.42 15.20
C ASN A 209 -9.80 -17.46 16.57
N ALA A 210 -9.47 -18.45 17.40
CA ALA A 210 -9.92 -18.50 18.78
C ALA A 210 -9.11 -17.50 19.64
N LEU A 211 -9.82 -16.61 20.33
CA LEU A 211 -9.27 -15.58 21.20
C LEU A 211 -9.51 -15.97 22.67
N PRO A 212 -8.48 -15.94 23.53
CA PRO A 212 -8.65 -16.24 24.95
C PRO A 212 -9.47 -15.15 25.66
N ASP A 213 -10.12 -15.52 26.75
CA ASP A 213 -10.77 -14.57 27.64
C ASP A 213 -9.78 -13.65 28.36
N GLY A 214 -10.29 -12.52 28.85
CA GLY A 214 -9.53 -11.57 29.66
C GLY A 214 -8.59 -10.64 28.89
N MET A 215 -8.56 -10.68 27.55
CA MET A 215 -7.81 -9.70 26.76
C MET A 215 -8.33 -8.28 26.99
N VAL A 216 -7.42 -7.30 26.95
CA VAL A 216 -7.71 -5.87 27.12
C VAL A 216 -7.33 -5.08 25.88
N LYS A 217 -7.88 -3.87 25.74
CA LYS A 217 -7.61 -2.99 24.58
C LYS A 217 -6.12 -2.70 24.47
N ASN A 218 -5.62 -2.72 23.24
CA ASN A 218 -4.23 -2.48 22.85
C ASN A 218 -3.23 -3.56 23.30
N GLN A 219 -3.69 -4.69 23.84
CA GLN A 219 -2.82 -5.80 24.21
C GLN A 219 -2.17 -6.44 22.99
N LYS A 220 -0.86 -6.74 23.09
CA LYS A 220 -0.13 -7.56 22.11
C LYS A 220 -0.65 -9.00 22.09
N LEU A 221 -0.93 -9.52 20.89
CA LEU A 221 -1.31 -10.91 20.68
C LEU A 221 -0.11 -11.85 20.91
N SER A 222 -0.39 -13.09 21.33
CA SER A 222 0.65 -14.12 21.49
C SER A 222 1.28 -14.56 20.17
N ALA A 223 0.51 -14.47 19.08
CA ALA A 223 0.96 -14.67 17.71
C ALA A 223 0.18 -13.74 16.78
N ASN A 224 0.79 -13.35 15.66
CA ASN A 224 0.10 -12.60 14.62
C ASN A 224 -1.01 -13.46 14.01
N ILE A 225 -2.18 -12.87 13.79
CA ILE A 225 -3.34 -13.56 13.24
C ILE A 225 -3.75 -12.95 11.91
N LEU A 226 -4.27 -13.80 11.02
CA LEU A 226 -4.89 -13.39 9.76
C LEU A 226 -6.40 -13.22 9.97
N THR A 227 -6.93 -12.06 9.60
CA THR A 227 -8.36 -11.73 9.71
C THR A 227 -8.84 -11.20 8.35
N PRO A 228 -8.99 -12.07 7.35
CA PRO A 228 -9.23 -11.62 5.99
C PRO A 228 -10.60 -10.96 5.84
N THR A 229 -10.71 -10.07 4.88
CA THR A 229 -11.96 -9.42 4.49
C THR A 229 -12.24 -9.66 3.02
N THR A 230 -13.52 -9.67 2.64
CA THR A 230 -13.93 -9.61 1.24
C THR A 230 -14.22 -8.16 0.85
N LYS A 231 -13.88 -7.81 -0.39
CA LYS A 231 -14.23 -6.51 -0.98
C LYS A 231 -15.72 -6.52 -1.34
N ALA A 232 -16.59 -6.03 -0.47
CA ALA A 232 -17.99 -5.78 -0.80
C ALA A 232 -18.19 -4.35 -1.31
N ALA A 233 -19.33 -4.08 -1.96
CA ALA A 233 -19.60 -2.77 -2.57
C ALA A 233 -19.69 -1.62 -1.55
N ASP A 234 -20.16 -1.90 -0.32
CA ASP A 234 -20.47 -0.87 0.67
C ASP A 234 -19.46 -0.82 1.84
N HIS A 235 -18.89 -1.96 2.26
CA HIS A 235 -17.87 -2.04 3.32
C HIS A 235 -17.18 -3.41 3.32
N ASP A 236 -15.91 -3.45 3.73
CA ASP A 236 -15.17 -4.71 3.84
C ASP A 236 -15.75 -5.58 4.97
N VAL A 237 -16.07 -6.83 4.66
CA VAL A 237 -16.70 -7.78 5.60
C VAL A 237 -15.66 -8.79 6.07
N PRO A 238 -15.41 -8.92 7.39
CA PRO A 238 -14.55 -9.97 7.94
C PRO A 238 -15.10 -11.36 7.61
N VAL A 239 -14.24 -12.24 7.10
CA VAL A 239 -14.61 -13.60 6.68
C VAL A 239 -13.64 -14.64 7.25
N THR A 240 -14.10 -15.87 7.34
CA THR A 240 -13.27 -17.04 7.65
C THR A 240 -12.62 -17.62 6.38
N PRO A 241 -11.53 -18.39 6.51
CA PRO A 241 -10.95 -19.13 5.37
C PRO A 241 -11.97 -20.00 4.62
N ASP A 242 -12.87 -20.65 5.36
CA ASP A 242 -13.91 -21.50 4.79
C ASP A 242 -14.91 -20.70 3.93
N GLU A 243 -15.26 -19.49 4.34
CA GLU A 243 -16.12 -18.57 3.60
C GLU A 243 -15.44 -17.98 2.36
N ILE A 244 -14.12 -18.10 2.23
CA ILE A 244 -13.37 -17.74 1.03
C ILE A 244 -13.28 -18.93 0.07
N ILE A 245 -12.92 -20.10 0.60
CA ILE A 245 -12.57 -21.28 -0.21
C ILE A 245 -13.83 -21.98 -0.73
N LYS A 246 -14.86 -22.20 0.11
CA LYS A 246 -16.09 -22.92 -0.29
C LYS A 246 -16.83 -22.28 -1.48
N PRO A 247 -17.03 -20.95 -1.53
CA PRO A 247 -17.63 -20.32 -2.70
C PRO A 247 -16.68 -20.16 -3.89
N GLY A 248 -15.40 -20.56 -3.77
CA GLY A 248 -14.42 -20.50 -4.86
C GLY A 248 -13.85 -19.11 -5.12
N LEU A 249 -13.85 -18.21 -4.13
CA LEU A 249 -13.21 -16.89 -4.25
C LEU A 249 -11.68 -17.02 -4.39
N MET A 250 -11.10 -18.04 -3.75
CA MET A 250 -9.72 -18.49 -3.94
C MET A 250 -9.66 -20.01 -3.83
N SER A 251 -8.68 -20.65 -4.47
CA SER A 251 -8.36 -22.05 -4.16
C SER A 251 -7.74 -22.15 -2.77
N LYS A 252 -7.78 -23.35 -2.18
CA LYS A 252 -7.15 -23.56 -0.87
C LYS A 252 -5.64 -23.30 -0.93
N GLU A 253 -4.99 -23.75 -1.99
CA GLU A 253 -3.55 -23.61 -2.21
C GLU A 253 -3.16 -22.13 -2.35
N ASP A 254 -3.92 -21.36 -3.15
CA ASP A 254 -3.67 -19.93 -3.32
C ASP A 254 -3.89 -19.15 -2.02
N PHE A 255 -4.94 -19.49 -1.25
CA PHE A 255 -5.22 -18.85 0.04
C PHE A 255 -4.14 -19.16 1.07
N ASP A 256 -3.71 -20.41 1.18
CA ASP A 256 -2.66 -20.83 2.12
C ASP A 256 -1.32 -20.16 1.77
N GLU A 257 -0.96 -20.08 0.48
CA GLU A 257 0.26 -19.40 0.03
C GLU A 257 0.22 -17.89 0.30
N ALA A 258 -0.84 -17.20 -0.10
CA ALA A 258 -1.00 -15.76 0.12
C ALA A 258 -1.07 -15.43 1.62
N GLY A 259 -1.78 -16.24 2.41
CA GLY A 259 -1.86 -16.10 3.87
C GLY A 259 -0.51 -16.28 4.56
N SER A 260 0.28 -17.27 4.14
CA SER A 260 1.63 -17.47 4.64
C SER A 260 2.54 -16.28 4.30
N LYS A 261 2.49 -15.80 3.04
CA LYS A 261 3.22 -14.59 2.61
C LYS A 261 2.83 -13.36 3.43
N ALA A 262 1.54 -13.13 3.66
CA ALA A 262 1.03 -12.01 4.46
C ALA A 262 1.59 -12.03 5.89
N LEU A 263 1.57 -13.20 6.55
CA LEU A 263 2.12 -13.37 7.90
C LEU A 263 3.63 -13.13 7.94
N SER A 264 4.38 -13.64 6.96
CA SER A 264 5.84 -13.44 6.84
C SER A 264 6.19 -11.97 6.57
N LEU A 265 5.48 -11.32 5.66
CA LEU A 265 5.62 -9.87 5.40
C LEU A 265 5.37 -9.07 6.68
N PHE A 266 4.35 -9.43 7.45
CA PHE A 266 3.99 -8.69 8.65
C PHE A 266 5.01 -8.87 9.76
N ALA A 267 5.49 -10.10 9.98
CA ALA A 267 6.54 -10.38 10.95
C ALA A 267 7.85 -9.62 10.60
N TYR A 268 8.24 -9.61 9.33
CA TYR A 268 9.40 -8.85 8.87
C TYR A 268 9.19 -7.33 9.02
N GLY A 269 8.01 -6.83 8.63
CA GLY A 269 7.64 -5.43 8.82
C GLY A 269 7.65 -4.99 10.29
N GLN A 270 7.21 -5.86 11.21
CA GLN A 270 7.29 -5.63 12.66
C GLN A 270 8.73 -5.54 13.15
N GLN A 271 9.61 -6.41 12.67
CA GLN A 271 11.03 -6.36 13.01
C GLN A 271 11.64 -5.03 12.58
N VAL A 272 11.52 -4.68 11.30
CA VAL A 272 12.10 -3.46 10.73
C VAL A 272 11.50 -2.21 11.35
N ALA A 273 10.18 -2.17 11.57
CA ALA A 273 9.54 -1.06 12.27
C ALA A 273 10.10 -0.88 13.68
N LEU A 274 10.29 -1.98 14.43
CA LEU A 274 10.81 -1.93 15.80
C LEU A 274 12.27 -1.47 15.85
N GLU A 275 13.10 -1.90 14.90
CA GLU A 275 14.47 -1.41 14.73
C GLU A 275 14.52 0.12 14.55
N ASN A 276 13.48 0.69 13.95
CA ASN A 276 13.31 2.13 13.75
C ASN A 276 12.38 2.77 14.80
N GLY A 277 12.14 2.09 15.93
CA GLY A 277 11.39 2.58 17.08
C GLY A 277 9.90 2.81 16.85
N LEU A 278 9.32 2.12 15.87
CA LEU A 278 7.88 2.02 15.64
C LEU A 278 7.37 0.61 16.00
N ILE A 279 6.07 0.51 16.27
CA ILE A 279 5.36 -0.77 16.36
C ILE A 279 4.42 -0.84 15.18
N LEU A 280 4.60 -1.83 14.30
CA LEU A 280 3.62 -2.18 13.28
C LEU A 280 2.51 -3.04 13.93
N VAL A 281 1.32 -2.46 14.02
CA VAL A 281 0.22 -2.95 14.87
C VAL A 281 -0.69 -3.91 14.11
N ASP A 282 -1.11 -3.49 12.93
CA ASP A 282 -1.84 -4.25 11.94
C ASP A 282 -1.61 -3.65 10.55
N THR A 283 -1.84 -4.44 9.51
CA THR A 283 -1.72 -4.01 8.11
C THR A 283 -2.63 -4.84 7.22
N LYS A 284 -2.88 -4.35 6.01
CA LYS A 284 -3.65 -5.00 4.96
C LYS A 284 -2.76 -5.25 3.75
N TYR A 285 -2.78 -6.48 3.24
CA TYR A 285 -2.16 -6.81 1.96
C TYR A 285 -3.18 -7.19 0.91
N GLU A 286 -2.80 -6.97 -0.34
CA GLU A 286 -3.48 -7.53 -1.50
C GLU A 286 -2.49 -8.30 -2.34
N PHE A 287 -2.98 -9.36 -2.97
CA PHE A 287 -2.19 -10.20 -3.86
C PHE A 287 -2.91 -10.35 -5.20
N GLY A 288 -2.12 -10.51 -6.25
CA GLY A 288 -2.60 -10.89 -7.57
C GLY A 288 -1.86 -12.11 -8.10
N LYS A 289 -2.47 -12.74 -9.10
CA LYS A 289 -1.91 -13.89 -9.81
C LYS A 289 -1.57 -13.49 -11.25
N THR A 290 -0.31 -13.62 -11.62
CA THR A 290 0.16 -13.35 -12.99
C THR A 290 -0.29 -14.47 -13.95
N ALA A 291 -0.17 -14.23 -15.25
CA ALA A 291 -0.59 -15.18 -16.28
C ALA A 291 0.15 -16.54 -16.22
N ASP A 292 1.37 -16.57 -15.67
CA ASP A 292 2.15 -17.79 -15.43
C ASP A 292 1.80 -18.50 -14.11
N GLY A 293 0.85 -17.96 -13.34
CA GLY A 293 0.38 -18.53 -12.08
C GLY A 293 1.12 -18.03 -10.83
N THR A 294 2.11 -17.14 -10.96
CA THR A 294 2.85 -16.61 -9.80
C THR A 294 1.98 -15.66 -8.95
N ILE A 295 1.95 -15.87 -7.63
CA ILE A 295 1.34 -14.92 -6.68
C ILE A 295 2.32 -13.79 -6.39
N VAL A 296 1.92 -12.57 -6.73
CA VAL A 296 2.68 -11.33 -6.53
C VAL A 296 1.98 -10.40 -5.53
N LEU A 297 2.78 -9.70 -4.73
CA LEU A 297 2.30 -8.62 -3.87
C LEU A 297 1.97 -7.40 -4.74
N ILE A 298 0.81 -6.80 -4.50
CA ILE A 298 0.30 -5.64 -5.24
C ILE A 298 -0.11 -4.54 -4.27
N ASP A 299 -0.81 -3.53 -4.78
CA ASP A 299 -1.40 -2.45 -4.00
C ASP A 299 -0.33 -1.59 -3.30
N GLU A 300 -0.59 -1.13 -2.07
CA GLU A 300 0.37 -0.44 -1.23
C GLU A 300 0.79 -1.31 -0.04
N VAL A 301 1.99 -1.09 0.51
CA VAL A 301 2.56 -1.95 1.54
C VAL A 301 3.08 -1.10 2.69
N HIS A 302 2.57 -1.39 3.89
CA HIS A 302 3.10 -0.82 5.16
C HIS A 302 3.14 0.70 5.19
N THR A 303 2.18 1.32 4.52
CA THR A 303 1.99 2.77 4.51
C THR A 303 1.17 3.21 5.72
N PRO A 304 1.14 4.51 6.06
CA PRO A 304 0.23 5.02 7.09
C PRO A 304 -1.26 4.90 6.76
N ASP A 305 -1.64 4.66 5.49
CA ASP A 305 -3.03 4.44 5.09
C ASP A 305 -3.44 2.95 5.14
N SER A 306 -2.50 2.03 4.92
CA SER A 306 -2.73 0.58 4.97
C SER A 306 -2.38 -0.07 6.32
N SER A 307 -1.66 0.63 7.18
CA SER A 307 -1.16 0.14 8.47
C SER A 307 -1.40 1.08 9.63
N ARG A 308 -1.50 0.51 10.82
CA ARG A 308 -1.38 1.25 12.08
C ARG A 308 0.04 1.17 12.62
N TYR A 309 0.60 2.34 12.95
CA TYR A 309 1.90 2.47 13.59
C TYR A 309 1.76 3.17 14.94
N TRP A 310 2.44 2.63 15.96
CA TRP A 310 2.61 3.28 17.26
C TRP A 310 4.07 3.63 17.51
N ILE A 311 4.32 4.61 18.37
CA ILE A 311 5.67 4.94 18.84
C ILE A 311 6.08 3.91 19.90
N ALA A 312 7.15 3.14 19.62
CA ALA A 312 7.50 1.96 20.41
C ALA A 312 7.88 2.28 21.86
N ASN A 313 8.63 3.36 22.09
CA ASN A 313 9.12 3.74 23.42
C ASN A 313 8.01 4.17 24.38
N SER A 314 6.84 4.55 23.87
CA SER A 314 5.71 5.02 24.67
C SER A 314 4.72 3.91 25.03
N TYR A 315 4.73 2.80 24.28
CA TYR A 315 3.65 1.83 24.29
C TYR A 315 3.48 1.15 25.65
N GLU A 316 4.56 0.64 26.25
CA GLU A 316 4.48 -0.13 27.50
C GLU A 316 3.95 0.71 28.67
N ASP A 317 4.43 1.94 28.83
CA ASP A 317 4.00 2.82 29.92
C ASP A 317 2.56 3.29 29.73
N ARG A 318 2.16 3.57 28.49
CA ARG A 318 0.79 3.96 28.16
C ARG A 318 -0.18 2.79 28.35
N PHE A 319 0.20 1.60 27.91
CA PHE A 319 -0.59 0.38 28.08
C PHE A 319 -0.82 0.05 29.56
N LYS A 320 0.24 0.06 30.39
CA LYS A 320 0.12 -0.15 31.85
C LYS A 320 -0.72 0.92 32.54
N SER A 321 -0.74 2.12 32.00
CA SER A 321 -1.53 3.25 32.53
C SER A 321 -2.96 3.31 31.98
N GLY A 322 -3.36 2.35 31.13
CA GLY A 322 -4.69 2.34 30.49
C GLY A 322 -4.91 3.47 29.48
N LEU A 323 -3.84 4.06 28.94
CA LEU A 323 -3.89 5.12 27.93
C LEU A 323 -3.80 4.53 26.52
N GLU A 324 -4.40 5.21 25.53
CA GLU A 324 -4.22 4.85 24.12
C GLU A 324 -2.76 4.98 23.71
N PRO A 325 -2.17 4.05 22.94
CA PRO A 325 -0.82 4.18 22.40
C PRO A 325 -0.63 5.48 21.63
N GLU A 326 0.60 6.02 21.67
CA GLU A 326 0.94 7.17 20.83
C GLU A 326 0.95 6.73 19.37
N ASN A 327 0.04 7.29 18.57
CA ASN A 327 -0.12 6.98 17.16
C ASN A 327 0.17 8.22 16.30
N VAL A 328 0.45 7.98 15.03
CA VAL A 328 0.76 9.01 14.03
C VAL A 328 -0.37 9.12 12.99
N ASP A 329 -1.51 8.51 13.28
CA ASP A 329 -2.59 8.35 12.30
C ASP A 329 -3.48 9.60 12.17
N LYS A 330 -4.46 9.49 11.28
CA LYS A 330 -5.44 10.53 10.91
C LYS A 330 -6.62 10.67 11.87
N GLU A 331 -6.60 10.03 13.05
CA GLU A 331 -7.75 10.03 13.95
C GLU A 331 -8.11 11.44 14.45
N PHE A 332 -7.12 12.32 14.65
CA PHE A 332 -7.38 13.71 15.05
C PHE A 332 -8.18 14.48 13.97
N LEU A 333 -7.94 14.23 12.69
CA LEU A 333 -8.70 14.84 11.60
C LEU A 333 -10.15 14.32 11.62
N ARG A 334 -10.33 13.00 11.82
CA ARG A 334 -11.66 12.38 11.94
C ARG A 334 -12.46 12.94 13.11
N LEU A 335 -11.83 13.10 14.27
CA LEU A 335 -12.44 13.67 15.46
C LEU A 335 -12.84 15.14 15.23
N TRP A 336 -12.00 15.92 14.54
CA TRP A 336 -12.36 17.28 14.18
C TRP A 336 -13.63 17.31 13.32
N PHE A 337 -13.73 16.50 12.27
CA PHE A 337 -14.96 16.44 11.46
C PHE A 337 -16.19 15.99 12.27
N LYS A 338 -16.06 14.93 13.09
CA LYS A 338 -17.17 14.48 13.97
C LYS A 338 -17.64 15.56 14.95
N ASN A 339 -16.75 16.43 15.40
CA ASN A 339 -17.08 17.48 16.35
C ASN A 339 -17.64 18.76 15.70
N ASN A 340 -17.47 18.92 14.38
CA ASN A 340 -17.83 20.14 13.66
C ASN A 340 -18.91 19.93 12.58
N CYS A 341 -19.28 18.70 12.26
CA CYS A 341 -20.35 18.35 11.31
C CYS A 341 -20.86 16.93 11.54
N ASN A 342 -21.95 16.54 10.86
CA ASN A 342 -22.31 15.14 10.67
C ASN A 342 -21.68 14.63 9.36
N PRO A 343 -20.51 13.96 9.38
CA PRO A 343 -19.79 13.64 8.16
C PRO A 343 -20.52 12.63 7.25
N TYR A 344 -21.49 11.88 7.81
CA TYR A 344 -22.27 10.89 7.06
C TYR A 344 -23.52 11.48 6.39
N GLU A 345 -24.10 12.54 6.95
CA GLU A 345 -25.40 13.07 6.49
C GLU A 345 -25.29 14.46 5.85
N ASP A 346 -24.32 15.27 6.27
CA ASP A 346 -24.22 16.65 5.79
C ASP A 346 -23.81 16.69 4.31
N ALA A 347 -24.62 17.38 3.48
CA ALA A 347 -24.38 17.48 2.05
C ALA A 347 -23.00 18.09 1.72
N VAL A 348 -22.59 19.09 2.51
CA VAL A 348 -21.30 19.79 2.36
C VAL A 348 -20.54 19.69 3.68
N LEU A 349 -19.30 19.23 3.62
CA LEU A 349 -18.41 19.21 4.77
C LEU A 349 -17.73 20.57 4.94
N PRO A 350 -17.47 21.03 6.17
CA PRO A 350 -16.62 22.19 6.40
C PRO A 350 -15.19 21.90 5.89
N GLU A 351 -14.47 22.93 5.45
CA GLU A 351 -13.07 22.76 5.06
C GLU A 351 -12.21 22.40 6.30
N ALA A 352 -11.28 21.45 6.12
CA ALA A 352 -10.34 21.11 7.17
C ALA A 352 -9.44 22.33 7.47
N PRO A 353 -9.23 22.70 8.75
CA PRO A 353 -8.32 23.77 9.12
C PRO A 353 -6.92 23.51 8.58
N GLU A 354 -6.29 24.58 8.10
CA GLU A 354 -4.95 24.54 7.53
C GLU A 354 -3.92 23.94 8.50
N GLU A 355 -4.02 24.23 9.80
CA GLU A 355 -3.12 23.63 10.79
C GLU A 355 -3.28 22.11 10.86
N LEU A 356 -4.50 21.58 10.73
CA LEU A 356 -4.72 20.13 10.74
C LEU A 356 -4.21 19.46 9.47
N VAL A 357 -4.35 20.12 8.33
CA VAL A 357 -3.80 19.64 7.04
C VAL A 357 -2.28 19.59 7.10
N CYS A 358 -1.63 20.66 7.58
CA CYS A 358 -0.18 20.71 7.69
C CYS A 358 0.36 19.72 8.74
N GLU A 359 -0.31 19.59 9.89
CA GLU A 359 0.03 18.60 10.91
C GLU A 359 -0.07 17.18 10.36
N LEU A 360 -1.10 16.89 9.54
CA LEU A 360 -1.21 15.57 8.92
C LEU A 360 -0.09 15.33 7.90
N ALA A 361 0.26 16.33 7.08
CA ALA A 361 1.39 16.23 6.15
C ALA A 361 2.71 15.93 6.90
N TRP A 362 2.97 16.63 8.01
CA TRP A 362 4.11 16.35 8.89
C TRP A 362 4.10 14.91 9.39
N ARG A 363 2.97 14.41 9.88
CA ARG A 363 2.85 13.03 10.38
C ARG A 363 3.12 11.97 9.32
N TYR A 364 2.64 12.17 8.10
CA TYR A 364 2.96 11.30 6.96
C TYR A 364 4.47 11.31 6.69
N ILE A 365 5.09 12.48 6.61
CA ILE A 365 6.53 12.62 6.37
C ILE A 365 7.35 12.00 7.52
N PHE A 366 6.98 12.26 8.77
CA PHE A 366 7.62 11.66 9.94
C PHE A 366 7.59 10.14 9.88
N LEU A 367 6.44 9.54 9.53
CA LEU A 367 6.35 8.09 9.37
C LEU A 367 7.22 7.59 8.22
N PHE A 368 7.22 8.25 7.07
CA PHE A 368 8.12 7.90 5.97
C PHE A 368 9.58 7.90 6.42
N GLU A 369 10.02 8.98 7.06
CA GLU A 369 11.42 9.15 7.46
C GLU A 369 11.82 8.15 8.54
N THR A 370 10.92 7.87 9.48
CA THR A 370 11.16 6.89 10.55
C THR A 370 11.15 5.46 9.98
N ILE A 371 10.18 5.11 9.13
CA ILE A 371 10.10 3.77 8.52
C ILE A 371 11.35 3.49 7.69
N THR A 372 11.78 4.46 6.89
CA THR A 372 12.84 4.24 5.88
C THR A 372 14.25 4.61 6.37
N ASN A 373 14.36 5.32 7.50
CA ASN A 373 15.57 6.02 7.93
C ASN A 373 16.16 6.94 6.84
N ALA A 374 15.33 7.44 5.92
CA ALA A 374 15.72 8.36 4.87
C ALA A 374 15.00 9.69 5.03
N LYS A 375 15.70 10.80 4.76
CA LYS A 375 15.08 12.13 4.78
C LYS A 375 14.10 12.28 3.61
N PHE A 376 12.92 12.83 3.88
CA PHE A 376 11.94 13.12 2.85
C PHE A 376 12.40 14.29 1.97
N GLU A 377 12.37 14.08 0.66
CA GLU A 377 12.72 15.12 -0.30
C GLU A 377 11.47 15.90 -0.71
N ILE A 378 11.34 17.11 -0.17
CA ILE A 378 10.27 18.05 -0.51
C ILE A 378 10.42 18.43 -2.00
N PRO A 379 9.41 18.14 -2.84
CA PRO A 379 9.51 18.42 -4.27
C PRO A 379 9.48 19.93 -4.54
N ASP A 380 10.16 20.35 -5.60
CA ASP A 380 9.99 21.70 -6.15
C ASP A 380 8.55 21.86 -6.66
N THR A 381 7.92 22.98 -6.31
CA THR A 381 6.55 23.31 -6.65
C THR A 381 6.45 24.33 -7.80
N GLN A 382 7.57 24.66 -8.45
CA GLN A 382 7.58 25.54 -9.64
C GLN A 382 6.92 24.91 -10.87
N GLU A 383 7.16 23.62 -11.13
CA GLU A 383 6.47 22.87 -12.20
C GLU A 383 5.11 22.40 -11.67
N PRO A 384 3.99 22.66 -12.36
CA PRO A 384 2.69 22.12 -11.98
C PRO A 384 2.75 20.58 -11.92
N ILE A 385 2.30 20.00 -10.80
CA ILE A 385 2.41 18.55 -10.55
C ILE A 385 1.78 17.69 -11.66
N HIS A 386 0.73 18.19 -12.32
CA HIS A 386 0.04 17.49 -13.40
C HIS A 386 0.91 17.40 -14.67
N GLU A 387 1.65 18.46 -14.98
CA GLU A 387 2.56 18.49 -16.13
C GLU A 387 3.76 17.57 -15.89
N ARG A 388 4.37 17.67 -14.70
CA ARG A 388 5.46 16.80 -14.27
C ARG A 388 5.10 15.33 -14.41
N ILE A 389 3.97 14.91 -13.82
CA ILE A 389 3.52 13.52 -13.85
C ILE A 389 3.22 13.08 -15.28
N SER A 390 2.47 13.88 -16.05
CA SER A 390 2.10 13.51 -17.42
C SER A 390 3.33 13.33 -18.32
N ARG A 391 4.32 14.23 -18.21
CA ARG A 391 5.59 14.15 -18.93
C ARG A 391 6.38 12.89 -18.55
N ASN A 392 6.54 12.65 -17.25
CA ASN A 392 7.29 11.49 -16.74
C ASN A 392 6.65 10.16 -17.16
N VAL A 393 5.32 10.04 -17.04
CA VAL A 393 4.58 8.84 -17.47
C VAL A 393 4.66 8.66 -18.98
N ALA A 394 4.44 9.71 -19.77
CA ALA A 394 4.52 9.64 -21.23
C ALA A 394 5.91 9.23 -21.73
N TRP A 395 6.98 9.58 -21.01
CA TRP A 395 8.33 9.10 -21.33
C TRP A 395 8.53 7.64 -20.96
N ALA A 396 8.16 7.23 -19.75
CA ALA A 396 8.37 5.86 -19.30
C ALA A 396 7.58 4.83 -20.12
N LEU A 397 6.39 5.19 -20.61
CA LEU A 397 5.58 4.32 -21.47
C LEU A 397 6.10 4.20 -22.91
N ARG A 398 7.08 4.99 -23.35
CA ARG A 398 7.70 4.81 -24.68
C ARG A 398 8.65 3.61 -24.71
N ASP A 399 9.18 3.26 -23.54
CA ASP A 399 10.20 2.22 -23.37
C ASP A 399 9.61 0.87 -22.91
N LEU A 400 8.28 0.81 -22.75
CA LEU A 400 7.49 -0.36 -22.33
C LEU A 400 6.53 -0.79 -23.44
#